data_AF-A0A2U3WFY9-F1
#
_entry.id   AF-A0A2U3WFY9-F1
#
_cell.length_a   1.000
_cell.length_b   1.000
_cell.length_c   1.000
_cell.angle_alpha   90.00
_cell.angle_beta   90.00
_cell.angle_gamma   90.00
#
_symmetry.space_group_name_H-M   'P 1'
#
loop_
_entity.id
_entity.type
_entity.pdbx_description
1 polymer ?
#
loop_
_entity_poly.entity_id
_entity_poly.type
_entity_poly.pdbx_seq_one_letter_code
_entity_poly.pdbx_strand_id
1 'polypeptide(L)'
;MPSSRRVSQLLDLCLWCFMKNISRYITDIKPLPPNIKDRLIKIMSVQGQITDSNISEILHPEVQTLDLRSCDISDTALLHLRNCRKLKKLNLSSSKENRISITSKGIKAVASSCSYLHEASLKRCCNLTDEGVLALAFNCRLLKIIDLGGCLGITDVSLHALGENCPFLQCVDFSATQVSDDGVVALVNGSCAKKLEEIHMGHCVNLTDEAVEAVLTCCPQIRILLFHGCPLITDHSREVLEQLVGPNKLKQVTWTVY
;
A
#
# COMPACT_ATOMS: atom_id res chain seq x y z
N MET A 1 -11.95 21.92 -30.45
CA MET A 1 -13.06 20.98 -30.71
C MET A 1 -13.06 19.94 -29.59
N PRO A 2 -14.11 19.84 -28.77
CA PRO A 2 -14.16 18.86 -27.70
C PRO A 2 -14.49 17.49 -28.29
N SER A 3 -13.64 16.52 -27.98
CA SER A 3 -13.80 15.12 -28.35
C SER A 3 -15.09 14.54 -27.77
N SER A 4 -15.82 13.86 -28.67
CA SER A 4 -16.94 12.95 -28.44
C SER A 4 -16.87 12.23 -27.07
N ARG A 5 -17.59 12.79 -26.08
CA ARG A 5 -17.95 12.06 -24.86
C ARG A 5 -19.02 11.05 -25.28
N ARG A 6 -18.64 9.76 -25.26
CA ARG A 6 -19.61 8.65 -25.31
C ARG A 6 -20.75 8.98 -24.35
N VAL A 7 -21.98 8.93 -24.86
CA VAL A 7 -23.20 9.09 -24.07
C VAL A 7 -23.13 8.10 -22.92
N SER A 8 -22.97 8.65 -21.72
CA SER A 8 -23.00 7.93 -20.45
C SER A 8 -24.42 7.42 -20.23
N GLN A 9 -24.59 6.19 -19.78
CA GLN A 9 -25.90 5.58 -19.57
C GLN A 9 -26.75 6.44 -18.62
N LEU A 10 -28.09 6.37 -18.67
CA LEU A 10 -28.98 7.10 -17.74
C LEU A 10 -28.52 6.97 -16.27
N LEU A 11 -28.02 5.80 -15.90
CA LEU A 11 -27.44 5.52 -14.59
C LEU A 11 -26.27 6.47 -14.23
N ASP A 12 -25.40 6.82 -15.17
CA ASP A 12 -24.26 7.71 -14.94
C ASP A 12 -24.70 9.16 -14.69
N LEU A 13 -25.72 9.60 -15.44
CA LEU A 13 -26.37 10.90 -15.23
C LEU A 13 -27.07 10.94 -13.87
N CYS A 14 -27.80 9.88 -13.51
CA CYS A 14 -28.44 9.75 -12.21
C CYS A 14 -27.42 9.77 -11.07
N LEU A 15 -26.34 9.00 -11.18
CA LEU A 15 -25.26 9.00 -10.19
C LEU A 15 -24.61 10.38 -10.10
N TRP A 16 -24.35 11.06 -11.22
CA TRP A 16 -23.78 12.40 -11.20
C TRP A 16 -24.69 13.44 -10.52
N CYS A 17 -25.99 13.42 -10.83
CA CYS A 17 -26.98 14.29 -10.18
C CYS A 17 -27.12 13.98 -8.68
N PHE A 18 -27.12 12.70 -8.31
CA PHE A 18 -27.11 12.24 -6.93
C PHE A 18 -25.87 12.76 -6.19
N MET A 19 -24.69 12.58 -6.79
CA MET A 19 -23.42 13.01 -6.22
C MET A 19 -23.35 14.52 -5.95
N LYS A 20 -23.92 15.34 -6.84
CA LYS A 20 -24.03 16.79 -6.62
C LYS A 20 -24.87 17.17 -5.40
N ASN A 21 -25.75 16.29 -4.96
CA ASN A 21 -26.68 16.53 -3.87
C ASN A 21 -26.48 15.53 -2.72
N ILE A 22 -25.31 14.89 -2.64
CA ILE A 22 -25.10 13.74 -1.76
C ILE A 22 -25.36 14.04 -0.29
N SER A 23 -25.09 15.27 0.16
CA SER A 23 -25.38 15.71 1.53
C SER A 23 -26.86 15.59 1.91
N ARG A 24 -27.77 15.65 0.93
CA ARG A 24 -29.22 15.50 1.16
C ARG A 24 -29.70 14.05 1.16
N TYR A 25 -28.94 13.15 0.54
CA TYR A 25 -29.38 11.77 0.26
C TYR A 25 -28.43 10.71 0.83
N ILE A 26 -27.54 11.09 1.76
CA ILE A 26 -26.51 10.17 2.28
C ILE A 26 -27.14 8.94 2.98
N THR A 27 -28.26 9.14 3.68
CA THR A 27 -29.01 8.07 4.35
C THR A 27 -29.69 7.13 3.37
N ASP A 28 -30.01 7.61 2.17
CA ASP A 28 -30.66 6.83 1.12
C ASP A 28 -29.67 5.90 0.40
N ILE A 29 -28.36 6.04 0.67
CA ILE A 29 -27.35 5.12 0.14
C ILE A 29 -27.44 3.77 0.81
N LYS A 30 -27.75 3.73 2.12
CA LYS A 30 -27.73 2.51 2.92
C LYS A 30 -28.51 1.33 2.31
N PRO A 31 -29.76 1.49 1.82
CA PRO A 31 -30.52 0.40 1.21
C PRO A 31 -30.08 0.03 -0.22
N LEU A 32 -29.19 0.80 -0.86
CA LEU A 32 -28.81 0.53 -2.25
C LEU A 32 -28.10 -0.81 -2.40
N PRO A 33 -28.31 -1.51 -3.53
CA PRO A 33 -27.66 -2.78 -3.79
C PRO A 33 -26.14 -2.63 -3.96
N PRO A 34 -25.35 -3.67 -3.64
CA PRO A 34 -23.88 -3.65 -3.68
C PRO A 34 -23.28 -3.08 -4.98
N ASN A 35 -23.82 -3.47 -6.12
CA ASN A 35 -23.34 -3.01 -7.43
C ASN A 35 -23.46 -1.49 -7.63
N ILE A 36 -24.46 -0.84 -7.02
CA ILE A 36 -24.60 0.63 -7.06
C ILE A 36 -23.66 1.27 -6.04
N LYS A 37 -23.55 0.69 -4.83
CA LYS A 37 -22.62 1.15 -3.79
C LYS A 37 -21.17 1.11 -4.26
N ASP A 38 -20.74 0.06 -4.96
CA ASP A 38 -19.39 -0.03 -5.54
C ASP A 38 -19.09 1.15 -6.48
N ARG A 39 -20.09 1.55 -7.30
CA ARG A 39 -19.95 2.73 -8.17
C ARG A 39 -19.86 4.03 -7.38
N LEU A 40 -20.67 4.16 -6.33
CA LEU A 40 -20.65 5.33 -5.44
C LEU A 40 -19.31 5.43 -4.70
N ILE A 41 -18.83 4.33 -4.10
CA ILE A 41 -17.51 4.24 -3.45
C ILE A 41 -16.43 4.74 -4.40
N LYS A 42 -16.41 4.27 -5.65
CA LYS A 42 -15.40 4.70 -6.63
C LYS A 42 -15.48 6.20 -6.94
N ILE A 43 -16.67 6.74 -7.16
CA ILE A 43 -16.84 8.17 -7.50
C ILE A 43 -16.51 9.05 -6.28
N MET A 44 -17.08 8.73 -5.12
CA MET A 44 -16.89 9.46 -3.87
C MET A 44 -15.43 9.44 -3.41
N SER A 45 -14.75 8.29 -3.55
CA SER A 45 -13.33 8.14 -3.24
C SER A 45 -12.48 9.12 -4.04
N VAL A 46 -12.63 9.13 -5.37
CA VAL A 46 -11.85 9.98 -6.27
C VAL A 46 -12.13 11.47 -6.00
N GLN A 47 -13.37 11.79 -5.65
CA GLN A 47 -13.79 13.16 -5.32
C GLN A 47 -13.44 13.58 -3.89
N GLY A 48 -12.89 12.69 -3.06
CA GLY A 48 -12.58 12.99 -1.66
C GLY A 48 -13.81 13.23 -0.78
N GLN A 49 -14.96 12.67 -1.16
CA GLN A 49 -16.22 12.86 -0.45
C GLN A 49 -16.53 11.75 0.57
N ILE A 50 -15.68 10.74 0.70
CA ILE A 50 -15.77 9.77 1.78
C ILE A 50 -15.09 10.36 3.01
N THR A 51 -15.80 10.35 4.14
CA THR A 51 -15.33 10.88 5.43
C THR A 51 -15.65 9.88 6.55
N ASP A 52 -15.10 10.11 7.74
CA ASP A 52 -15.43 9.30 8.92
C ASP A 52 -16.94 9.22 9.21
N SER A 53 -17.69 10.30 8.92
CA SER A 53 -19.12 10.38 9.21
C SER A 53 -20.00 9.63 8.22
N ASN A 54 -19.55 9.37 7.00
CA ASN A 54 -20.41 8.80 5.95
C ASN A 54 -19.96 7.43 5.43
N ILE A 55 -18.73 7.01 5.72
CA ILE A 55 -18.18 5.76 5.18
C ILE A 55 -19.04 4.54 5.56
N SER A 56 -19.67 4.57 6.74
CA SER A 56 -20.52 3.48 7.21
C SER A 56 -21.79 3.26 6.38
N GLU A 57 -22.28 4.29 5.67
CA GLU A 57 -23.49 4.21 4.84
C GLU A 57 -23.20 3.56 3.48
N ILE A 58 -21.99 3.77 2.96
CA ILE A 58 -21.58 3.33 1.62
C ILE A 58 -20.94 1.94 1.62
N LEU A 59 -20.30 1.52 2.71
CA LEU A 59 -19.66 0.20 2.79
C LEU A 59 -20.69 -0.93 2.79
N HIS A 60 -20.28 -2.08 2.25
CA HIS A 60 -21.04 -3.33 2.27
C HIS A 60 -20.10 -4.56 2.34
N PRO A 61 -20.61 -5.75 2.69
CA PRO A 61 -19.77 -6.94 2.92
C PRO A 61 -19.00 -7.45 1.70
N GLU A 62 -19.49 -7.16 0.50
CA GLU A 62 -18.89 -7.60 -0.77
C GLU A 62 -17.77 -6.69 -1.29
N VAL A 63 -17.44 -5.59 -0.59
CA VAL A 63 -16.35 -4.69 -1.00
C VAL A 63 -15.02 -5.45 -1.05
N GLN A 64 -14.39 -5.46 -2.23
CA GLN A 64 -13.09 -6.11 -2.46
C GLN A 64 -11.95 -5.12 -2.64
N THR A 65 -12.23 -3.90 -3.10
CA THR A 65 -11.24 -2.85 -3.33
C THR A 65 -11.76 -1.56 -2.74
N LEU A 66 -10.93 -0.91 -1.92
CA LEU A 66 -11.26 0.37 -1.34
C LEU A 66 -10.05 1.30 -1.47
N ASP A 67 -10.26 2.40 -2.18
CA ASP A 67 -9.28 3.47 -2.32
C ASP A 67 -9.78 4.68 -1.53
N LEU A 68 -8.96 5.23 -0.64
CA LEU A 68 -9.28 6.40 0.19
C LEU A 68 -8.14 7.42 0.13
N ARG A 69 -7.31 7.39 -0.94
CA ARG A 69 -6.15 8.28 -1.04
C ARG A 69 -6.49 9.76 -1.06
N SER A 70 -7.65 10.11 -1.62
CA SER A 70 -8.12 11.49 -1.75
C SER A 70 -9.10 11.90 -0.64
N CYS A 71 -9.37 11.00 0.32
CA CYS A 71 -10.38 11.18 1.34
C CYS A 71 -9.76 11.70 2.65
N ASP A 72 -10.46 12.61 3.32
CA ASP A 72 -10.09 13.05 4.66
C ASP A 72 -10.74 12.12 5.69
N ILE A 73 -9.94 11.18 6.20
CA ILE A 73 -10.39 10.10 7.08
C ILE A 73 -9.38 9.88 8.20
N SER A 74 -9.84 9.33 9.32
CA SER A 74 -9.02 8.91 10.46
C SER A 74 -9.19 7.43 10.77
N ASP A 75 -8.53 6.97 11.84
CA ASP A 75 -8.76 5.62 12.40
C ASP A 75 -10.25 5.33 12.64
N THR A 76 -11.08 6.35 12.88
CA THR A 76 -12.54 6.21 13.04
C THR A 76 -13.19 5.59 11.80
N ALA A 77 -12.84 6.04 10.59
CA ALA A 77 -13.32 5.43 9.36
C ALA A 77 -12.89 3.96 9.24
N LEU A 78 -11.65 3.65 9.64
CA LEU A 78 -11.10 2.29 9.53
C LEU A 78 -11.83 1.27 10.41
N LEU A 79 -12.42 1.70 11.54
CA LEU A 79 -13.26 0.84 12.38
C LEU A 79 -14.49 0.30 11.64
N HIS A 80 -14.98 1.01 10.62
CA HIS A 80 -16.12 0.57 9.81
C HIS A 80 -15.76 -0.53 8.80
N LEU A 81 -14.48 -0.76 8.53
CA LEU A 81 -14.01 -1.84 7.64
C LEU A 81 -14.21 -3.24 8.21
N ARG A 82 -14.60 -3.36 9.49
CA ARG A 82 -14.98 -4.63 10.12
C ARG A 82 -16.06 -5.42 9.37
N ASN A 83 -16.87 -4.72 8.57
CA ASN A 83 -17.93 -5.32 7.75
C ASN A 83 -17.41 -5.84 6.40
N CYS A 84 -16.25 -5.39 5.93
CA CYS A 84 -15.69 -5.69 4.61
C CYS A 84 -14.72 -6.87 4.66
N ARG A 85 -15.21 -8.05 5.06
CA ARG A 85 -14.37 -9.25 5.25
C ARG A 85 -13.80 -9.83 3.96
N LYS A 86 -14.32 -9.41 2.81
CA LYS A 86 -13.84 -9.78 1.46
C LYS A 86 -12.85 -8.77 0.87
N LEU A 87 -12.42 -7.78 1.65
CA LEU A 87 -11.49 -6.75 1.19
C LEU A 87 -10.14 -7.38 0.82
N LYS A 88 -9.71 -7.14 -0.42
CA LYS A 88 -8.44 -7.62 -0.99
C LYS A 88 -7.44 -6.49 -1.19
N LYS A 89 -7.93 -5.28 -1.48
CA LYS A 89 -7.07 -4.12 -1.80
C LYS A 89 -7.52 -2.91 -0.99
N LEU A 90 -6.60 -2.34 -0.23
CA LEU A 90 -6.83 -1.12 0.54
C LEU A 90 -5.75 -0.10 0.21
N ASN A 91 -6.17 1.09 -0.23
CA ASN A 91 -5.27 2.21 -0.46
C ASN A 91 -5.60 3.37 0.49
N LEU A 92 -4.70 3.59 1.44
CA LEU A 92 -4.67 4.70 2.39
C LEU A 92 -3.46 5.62 2.14
N SER A 93 -2.83 5.53 0.98
CA SER A 93 -1.71 6.40 0.62
C SER A 93 -2.15 7.86 0.57
N SER A 94 -1.23 8.79 0.82
CA SER A 94 -1.44 10.20 0.52
C SER A 94 -0.49 10.68 -0.57
N SER A 95 -1.03 11.36 -1.59
CA SER A 95 -0.24 11.87 -2.72
C SER A 95 0.22 13.31 -2.54
N LYS A 96 -0.51 14.12 -1.78
CA LYS A 96 -0.24 15.57 -1.62
C LYS A 96 0.61 15.85 -0.38
N GLU A 97 0.16 15.38 0.77
CA GLU A 97 0.71 15.74 2.09
C GLU A 97 0.91 14.50 2.97
N ASN A 98 1.56 14.65 4.12
CA ASN A 98 1.71 13.56 5.08
C ASN A 98 0.37 13.28 5.77
N ARG A 99 -0.07 12.02 5.75
CA ARG A 99 -1.29 11.58 6.41
C ARG A 99 -0.97 11.18 7.85
N ILE A 100 -1.38 12.03 8.78
CA ILE A 100 -1.15 11.83 10.23
C ILE A 100 -2.38 11.29 10.97
N SER A 101 -3.56 11.33 10.32
CA SER A 101 -4.84 10.92 10.89
C SER A 101 -5.04 9.40 10.96
N ILE A 102 -4.23 8.64 10.21
CA ILE A 102 -4.20 7.17 10.23
C ILE A 102 -2.99 6.72 11.04
N THR A 103 -3.23 5.88 12.04
CA THR A 103 -2.20 5.36 12.94
C THR A 103 -2.21 3.83 12.98
N SER A 104 -1.23 3.24 13.68
CA SER A 104 -1.19 1.80 13.94
C SER A 104 -2.46 1.26 14.59
N LYS A 105 -3.24 2.07 15.33
CA LYS A 105 -4.52 1.63 15.92
C LYS A 105 -5.56 1.32 14.83
N GLY A 106 -5.73 2.21 13.85
CA GLY A 106 -6.62 1.98 12.72
C GLY A 106 -6.18 0.80 11.87
N ILE A 107 -4.87 0.68 11.58
CA ILE A 107 -4.33 -0.45 10.80
C ILE A 107 -4.53 -1.78 11.53
N LYS A 108 -4.34 -1.84 12.85
CA LYS A 108 -4.67 -3.03 13.68
C LYS A 108 -6.14 -3.43 13.53
N ALA A 109 -7.06 -2.46 13.55
CA ALA A 109 -8.49 -2.73 13.36
C ALA A 109 -8.77 -3.35 11.97
N VAL A 110 -8.15 -2.81 10.91
CA VAL A 110 -8.24 -3.39 9.57
C VAL A 110 -7.69 -4.81 9.53
N ALA A 111 -6.47 -5.01 10.03
CA ALA A 111 -5.79 -6.30 10.00
C ALA A 111 -6.60 -7.40 10.70
N SER A 112 -7.21 -7.08 11.84
CA SER A 112 -8.05 -8.01 12.62
C SER A 112 -9.35 -8.44 11.90
N SER A 113 -9.82 -7.67 10.93
CA SER A 113 -11.10 -7.89 10.26
C SER A 113 -10.98 -8.33 8.79
N CYS A 114 -9.92 -7.91 8.11
CA CYS A 114 -9.70 -8.08 6.69
C CYS A 114 -8.54 -9.06 6.42
N SER A 115 -8.64 -10.30 6.89
CA SER A 115 -7.59 -11.33 6.72
C SER A 115 -7.36 -11.75 5.25
N TYR A 116 -8.28 -11.43 4.35
CA TYR A 116 -8.16 -11.65 2.90
C TYR A 116 -7.42 -10.53 2.15
N LEU A 117 -6.77 -9.60 2.85
CA LEU A 117 -6.04 -8.52 2.23
C LEU A 117 -4.83 -9.05 1.44
N HIS A 118 -4.71 -8.59 0.20
CA HIS A 118 -3.62 -8.90 -0.73
C HIS A 118 -2.75 -7.66 -0.99
N GLU A 119 -3.32 -6.47 -0.94
CA GLU A 119 -2.62 -5.22 -1.22
C GLU A 119 -2.97 -4.17 -0.18
N ALA A 120 -1.95 -3.61 0.47
CA ALA A 120 -2.08 -2.51 1.42
C ALA A 120 -1.13 -1.37 1.02
N SER A 121 -1.68 -0.26 0.57
CA SER A 121 -0.90 0.95 0.28
C SER A 121 -1.07 1.96 1.40
N LEU A 122 0.00 2.24 2.13
CA LEU A 122 0.05 3.09 3.33
C LEU A 122 1.04 4.25 3.17
N LYS A 123 1.52 4.51 1.94
CA LYS A 123 2.48 5.57 1.61
C LYS A 123 2.15 6.90 2.30
N ARG A 124 3.14 7.47 2.97
CA ARG A 124 3.09 8.74 3.72
C ARG A 124 2.08 8.74 4.87
N CYS A 125 1.72 7.59 5.43
CA CYS A 125 1.03 7.50 6.73
C CYS A 125 2.06 7.69 7.86
N CYS A 126 2.48 8.93 8.14
CA CYS A 126 3.64 9.20 8.98
C CYS A 126 3.47 8.88 10.48
N ASN A 127 2.24 8.68 10.96
CA ASN A 127 1.96 8.20 12.31
C ASN A 127 1.80 6.66 12.40
N LEU A 128 2.09 5.95 11.31
CA LEU A 128 2.22 4.51 11.30
C LEU A 128 3.56 4.10 11.93
N THR A 129 3.50 3.13 12.83
CA THR A 129 4.66 2.49 13.47
C THR A 129 4.69 1.01 13.12
N ASP A 130 5.79 0.34 13.46
CA ASP A 130 5.94 -1.11 13.25
C ASP A 130 4.72 -1.90 13.75
N GLU A 131 4.12 -1.53 14.88
CA GLU A 131 2.96 -2.24 15.44
C GLU A 131 1.80 -2.44 14.45
N GLY A 132 1.58 -1.49 13.53
CA GLY A 132 0.56 -1.61 12.49
C GLY A 132 0.95 -2.65 11.44
N VAL A 133 2.23 -2.68 11.05
CA VAL A 133 2.77 -3.64 10.08
C VAL A 133 2.85 -5.04 10.68
N LEU A 134 3.24 -5.20 11.95
CA LEU A 134 3.16 -6.50 12.64
C LEU A 134 1.72 -7.05 12.59
N ALA A 135 0.73 -6.21 12.86
CA ALA A 135 -0.66 -6.64 12.81
C ALA A 135 -1.07 -7.13 11.41
N LEU A 136 -0.66 -6.42 10.35
CA LEU A 136 -0.87 -6.85 8.97
C LEU A 136 -0.16 -8.17 8.68
N ALA A 137 1.12 -8.29 9.04
CA ALA A 137 1.91 -9.48 8.78
C ALA A 137 1.31 -10.73 9.45
N PHE A 138 0.87 -10.64 10.70
CA PHE A 138 0.30 -11.78 11.42
C PHE A 138 -1.10 -12.18 10.95
N ASN A 139 -1.95 -11.22 10.58
CA ASN A 139 -3.37 -11.48 10.29
C ASN A 139 -3.69 -11.56 8.79
N CYS A 140 -2.94 -10.88 7.93
CA CYS A 140 -3.16 -10.79 6.49
C CYS A 140 -2.13 -11.63 5.71
N ARG A 141 -2.04 -12.94 5.99
CA ARG A 141 -1.01 -13.84 5.41
C ARG A 141 -1.08 -14.02 3.89
N LEU A 142 -2.11 -13.48 3.23
CA LEU A 142 -2.27 -13.46 1.77
C LEU A 142 -1.69 -12.20 1.12
N LEU A 143 -1.01 -11.34 1.90
CA LEU A 143 -0.43 -10.10 1.41
C LEU A 143 0.60 -10.37 0.30
N LYS A 144 0.45 -9.64 -0.80
CA LYS A 144 1.31 -9.66 -1.99
C LYS A 144 2.00 -8.33 -2.21
N ILE A 145 1.34 -7.23 -1.88
CA ILE A 145 1.86 -5.87 -2.08
C ILE A 145 1.70 -5.09 -0.79
N ILE A 146 2.79 -4.49 -0.33
CA ILE A 146 2.76 -3.50 0.75
C ILE A 146 3.58 -2.27 0.36
N ASP A 147 2.97 -1.09 0.46
CA ASP A 147 3.64 0.19 0.21
C ASP A 147 3.66 1.01 1.50
N LEU A 148 4.83 1.11 2.12
CA LEU A 148 5.15 1.83 3.35
C LEU A 148 5.97 3.10 3.07
N GLY A 149 6.11 3.52 1.81
CA GLY A 149 7.00 4.61 1.44
C GLY A 149 6.72 5.90 2.22
N GLY A 150 7.74 6.51 2.83
CA GLY A 150 7.61 7.73 3.63
C GLY A 150 6.89 7.55 4.98
N CYS A 151 6.73 6.31 5.47
CA CYS A 151 6.26 6.05 6.83
C CYS A 151 7.45 6.09 7.80
N LEU A 152 7.67 7.25 8.42
CA LEU A 152 8.89 7.54 9.22
C LEU A 152 9.04 6.68 10.49
N GLY A 153 7.95 6.07 10.97
CA GLY A 153 7.96 5.19 12.14
C GLY A 153 8.22 3.71 11.84
N ILE A 154 8.60 3.37 10.60
CA ILE A 154 8.89 2.00 10.16
C ILE A 154 10.38 1.71 10.28
N THR A 155 10.71 0.58 10.91
CA THR A 155 12.07 0.10 11.17
C THR A 155 12.22 -1.37 10.73
N ASP A 156 13.37 -1.97 11.03
CA ASP A 156 13.68 -3.36 10.72
C ASP A 156 12.65 -4.34 11.26
N VAL A 157 11.98 -4.02 12.38
CA VAL A 157 10.95 -4.86 12.99
C VAL A 157 9.82 -5.16 12.01
N SER A 158 9.41 -4.17 11.21
CA SER A 158 8.38 -4.36 10.18
C SER A 158 8.82 -5.37 9.12
N LEU A 159 10.07 -5.26 8.63
CA LEU A 159 10.57 -6.14 7.59
C LEU A 159 10.82 -7.57 8.09
N HIS A 160 11.27 -7.74 9.34
CA HIS A 160 11.33 -9.04 10.00
C HIS A 160 9.96 -9.72 10.01
N ALA A 161 8.93 -9.02 10.50
CA ALA A 161 7.58 -9.57 10.59
C ALA A 161 7.01 -9.94 9.21
N LEU A 162 7.23 -9.12 8.20
CA LEU A 162 6.82 -9.40 6.81
C LEU A 162 7.55 -10.63 6.24
N GLY A 163 8.87 -10.71 6.41
CA GLY A 163 9.67 -11.86 5.97
C GLY A 163 9.20 -13.18 6.59
N GLU A 164 8.91 -13.17 7.89
CA GLU A 164 8.47 -14.37 8.61
C GLU A 164 7.04 -14.80 8.26
N ASN A 165 6.10 -13.86 8.06
CA ASN A 165 4.67 -14.16 8.08
C ASN A 165 3.94 -13.99 6.73
N CYS A 166 4.57 -13.38 5.72
CA CYS A 166 3.93 -13.08 4.43
C CYS A 166 4.54 -13.89 3.26
N PRO A 167 4.30 -15.21 3.15
CA PRO A 167 4.97 -16.07 2.16
C PRO A 167 4.62 -15.77 0.70
N PHE A 168 3.60 -14.94 0.45
CA PHE A 168 3.16 -14.55 -0.89
C PHE A 168 3.57 -13.13 -1.27
N LEU A 169 4.39 -12.46 -0.46
CA LEU A 169 4.81 -11.08 -0.72
C LEU A 169 5.66 -11.01 -2.00
N GLN A 170 5.26 -10.10 -2.89
CA GLN A 170 5.82 -9.91 -4.24
C GLN A 170 6.41 -8.52 -4.42
N CYS A 171 5.76 -7.49 -3.84
CA CYS A 171 6.17 -6.10 -3.97
C CYS A 171 6.20 -5.44 -2.59
N VAL A 172 7.33 -4.83 -2.24
CA VAL A 172 7.53 -4.10 -0.99
C VAL A 172 8.16 -2.74 -1.30
N ASP A 173 7.48 -1.67 -0.93
CA ASP A 173 8.06 -0.32 -0.91
C ASP A 173 8.24 0.12 0.54
N PHE A 174 9.48 0.33 0.96
CA PHE A 174 9.84 0.91 2.26
C PHE A 174 10.78 2.12 2.07
N SER A 175 10.69 2.78 0.92
CA SER A 175 11.49 3.97 0.62
C SER A 175 11.26 5.07 1.65
N ALA A 176 12.29 5.85 2.00
CA ALA A 176 12.22 6.91 3.00
C ALA A 176 11.64 6.44 4.35
N THR A 177 12.14 5.31 4.85
CA THR A 177 11.89 4.78 6.21
C THR A 177 13.20 4.67 7.00
N GLN A 178 13.14 4.18 8.24
CA GLN A 178 14.31 4.02 9.11
C GLN A 178 14.94 2.62 9.05
N VAL A 179 14.54 1.80 8.08
CA VAL A 179 15.08 0.46 7.83
C VAL A 179 16.58 0.51 7.53
N SER A 180 17.31 -0.44 8.11
CA SER A 180 18.73 -0.72 7.90
C SER A 180 18.93 -2.04 7.14
N ASP A 181 20.19 -2.40 6.89
CA ASP A 181 20.55 -3.64 6.21
C ASP A 181 19.98 -4.88 6.94
N ASP A 182 19.94 -4.87 8.28
CA ASP A 182 19.39 -5.97 9.09
C ASP A 182 17.92 -6.27 8.73
N GLY A 183 17.10 -5.23 8.54
CA GLY A 183 15.72 -5.39 8.13
C GLY A 183 15.58 -5.99 6.73
N VAL A 184 16.43 -5.55 5.79
CA VAL A 184 16.45 -6.07 4.42
C VAL A 184 16.88 -7.53 4.40
N VAL A 185 17.95 -7.87 5.11
CA VAL A 185 18.46 -9.24 5.26
C VAL A 185 17.37 -10.15 5.85
N ALA A 186 16.67 -9.71 6.88
CA ALA A 186 15.57 -10.48 7.47
C ALA A 186 14.40 -10.71 6.50
N LEU A 187 14.04 -9.69 5.72
CA LEU A 187 13.00 -9.81 4.69
C LEU A 187 13.37 -10.87 3.64
N VAL A 188 14.59 -10.78 3.10
CA VAL A 188 15.03 -11.62 1.95
C VAL A 188 15.48 -13.01 2.38
N ASN A 189 15.76 -13.25 3.66
CA ASN A 189 15.95 -14.59 4.22
C ASN A 189 14.63 -15.23 4.67
N GLY A 190 13.53 -14.46 4.67
CA GLY A 190 12.21 -14.91 5.08
C GLY A 190 11.50 -15.81 4.07
N SER A 191 10.26 -16.17 4.41
CA SER A 191 9.38 -17.04 3.62
C SER A 191 9.02 -16.47 2.24
N CYS A 192 9.08 -15.15 2.06
CA CYS A 192 8.76 -14.47 0.80
C CYS A 192 9.91 -14.41 -0.21
N ALA A 193 11.14 -14.78 0.16
CA ALA A 193 12.34 -14.61 -0.66
C ALA A 193 12.18 -15.07 -2.12
N LYS A 194 11.54 -16.22 -2.33
CA LYS A 194 11.32 -16.85 -3.65
C LYS A 194 10.15 -16.26 -4.44
N LYS A 195 9.41 -15.32 -3.87
CA LYS A 195 8.23 -14.67 -4.45
C LYS A 195 8.43 -13.17 -4.67
N LEU A 196 9.41 -12.55 -4.01
CA LEU A 196 9.73 -11.14 -4.20
C LEU A 196 10.16 -10.87 -5.64
N GLU A 197 9.42 -9.97 -6.28
CA GLU A 197 9.64 -9.50 -7.66
C GLU A 197 10.05 -8.02 -7.68
N GLU A 198 9.62 -7.23 -6.69
CA GLU A 198 9.83 -5.78 -6.66
C GLU A 198 10.17 -5.30 -5.23
N ILE A 199 11.31 -4.61 -5.09
CA ILE A 199 11.71 -3.94 -3.85
C ILE A 199 12.06 -2.49 -4.15
N HIS A 200 11.38 -1.57 -3.46
CA HIS A 200 11.73 -0.16 -3.46
C HIS A 200 12.24 0.23 -2.06
N MET A 201 13.49 0.67 -2.02
CA MET A 201 14.22 1.01 -0.80
C MET A 201 14.99 2.33 -0.95
N GLY A 202 14.52 3.20 -1.85
CA GLY A 202 15.15 4.48 -2.11
C GLY A 202 15.04 5.44 -0.92
N HIS A 203 15.94 6.42 -0.85
CA HIS A 203 15.95 7.44 0.20
C HIS A 203 16.02 6.88 1.64
N CYS A 204 16.53 5.67 1.83
CA CYS A 204 16.77 5.11 3.16
C CYS A 204 18.21 5.44 3.60
N VAL A 205 18.34 6.18 4.69
CA VAL A 205 19.63 6.75 5.13
C VAL A 205 20.57 5.75 5.81
N ASN A 206 20.03 4.59 6.23
CA ASN A 206 20.74 3.56 6.98
C ASN A 206 21.08 2.32 6.12
N LEU A 207 20.83 2.35 4.81
CA LEU A 207 21.14 1.23 3.91
C LEU A 207 22.52 1.37 3.30
N THR A 208 23.28 0.27 3.29
CA THR A 208 24.59 0.18 2.61
C THR A 208 24.54 -0.79 1.44
N ASP A 209 25.69 -1.03 0.80
CA ASP A 209 25.83 -2.02 -0.27
C ASP A 209 25.41 -3.45 0.18
N GLU A 210 25.47 -3.76 1.48
CA GLU A 210 25.06 -5.06 2.04
C GLU A 210 23.59 -5.38 1.76
N ALA A 211 22.66 -4.42 1.94
CA ALA A 211 21.26 -4.61 1.61
C ALA A 211 21.06 -4.97 0.12
N VAL A 212 21.80 -4.31 -0.77
CA VAL A 212 21.72 -4.57 -2.21
C VAL A 212 22.21 -5.98 -2.52
N GLU A 213 23.38 -6.36 -2.00
CA GLU A 213 23.95 -7.70 -2.19
C GLU A 213 23.02 -8.80 -1.65
N ALA A 214 22.43 -8.60 -0.47
CA ALA A 214 21.49 -9.54 0.13
C ALA A 214 20.27 -9.77 -0.77
N VAL A 215 19.66 -8.70 -1.31
CA VAL A 215 18.52 -8.82 -2.24
C VAL A 215 18.92 -9.60 -3.50
N LEU A 216 20.05 -9.28 -4.10
CA LEU A 216 20.49 -9.89 -5.36
C LEU A 216 20.83 -11.38 -5.22
N THR A 217 21.34 -11.75 -4.06
CA THR A 217 21.74 -13.12 -3.72
C THR A 217 20.52 -13.96 -3.32
N CYS A 218 19.64 -13.43 -2.48
CA CYS A 218 18.56 -14.20 -1.86
C CYS A 218 17.25 -14.23 -2.67
N CYS A 219 17.01 -13.25 -3.54
CA CYS A 219 15.76 -13.14 -4.31
C CYS A 219 15.93 -13.52 -5.79
N PRO A 220 15.68 -14.78 -6.19
CA PRO A 220 15.90 -15.24 -7.57
C PRO A 220 14.89 -14.68 -8.59
N GLN A 221 13.73 -14.18 -8.13
CA GLN A 221 12.66 -13.64 -8.98
C GLN A 221 12.64 -12.11 -9.04
N ILE A 222 13.61 -11.44 -8.42
CA ILE A 222 13.67 -9.98 -8.40
C ILE A 222 13.78 -9.42 -9.82
N ARG A 223 12.94 -8.44 -10.14
CA ARG A 223 12.82 -7.78 -11.44
C ARG A 223 12.96 -6.26 -11.32
N ILE A 224 12.48 -5.69 -10.22
CA ILE A 224 12.56 -4.26 -9.94
C ILE A 224 13.27 -4.07 -8.60
N LEU A 225 14.39 -3.35 -8.63
CA LEU A 225 15.16 -3.00 -7.43
C LEU A 225 15.53 -1.52 -7.48
N LEU A 226 14.89 -0.70 -6.64
CA LEU A 226 15.10 0.76 -6.62
C LEU A 226 15.75 1.16 -5.30
N PHE A 227 16.92 1.79 -5.34
CA PHE A 227 17.69 2.19 -4.15
C PHE A 227 18.40 3.56 -4.31
N HIS A 228 17.96 4.36 -5.27
CA HIS A 228 18.35 5.77 -5.42
C HIS A 228 18.14 6.59 -4.13
N GLY A 229 19.00 7.57 -3.89
CA GLY A 229 18.87 8.48 -2.75
C GLY A 229 19.36 7.92 -1.41
N CYS A 230 20.02 6.76 -1.39
CA CYS A 230 20.63 6.18 -0.20
C CYS A 230 22.11 6.61 -0.10
N PRO A 231 22.51 7.42 0.89
CA PRO A 231 23.83 8.05 0.94
C PRO A 231 24.98 7.10 1.31
N LEU A 232 24.69 5.91 1.84
CA LEU A 232 25.71 4.92 2.25
C LEU A 232 25.84 3.76 1.25
N ILE A 233 25.08 3.77 0.15
CA ILE A 233 25.24 2.81 -0.95
C ILE A 233 26.25 3.40 -1.93
N THR A 234 27.29 2.63 -2.25
CA THR A 234 28.43 3.07 -3.07
C THR A 234 28.43 2.40 -4.43
N ASP A 235 29.48 2.65 -5.23
CA ASP A 235 29.68 1.97 -6.51
C ASP A 235 29.91 0.45 -6.36
N HIS A 236 30.20 -0.05 -5.16
CA HIS A 236 30.34 -1.48 -4.90
C HIS A 236 29.09 -2.28 -5.27
N SER A 237 27.89 -1.77 -4.92
CA SER A 237 26.61 -2.37 -5.31
C SER A 237 26.47 -2.57 -6.82
N ARG A 238 27.09 -1.71 -7.64
CA ARG A 238 27.10 -1.84 -9.09
C ARG A 238 27.98 -3.00 -9.56
N GLU A 239 29.17 -3.15 -9.00
CA GLU A 239 30.04 -4.27 -9.33
C GLU A 239 29.35 -5.60 -9.00
N VAL A 240 28.67 -5.66 -7.85
CA VAL A 240 27.87 -6.82 -7.43
C VAL A 240 26.71 -7.06 -8.39
N LEU A 241 25.99 -6.01 -8.82
CA LEU A 241 24.95 -6.11 -9.85
C LEU A 241 25.51 -6.70 -11.15
N GLU A 242 26.61 -6.16 -11.67
CA GLU A 242 27.21 -6.63 -12.93
C GLU A 242 27.72 -8.09 -12.84
N GLN A 243 28.18 -8.52 -11.67
CA GLN A 243 28.65 -9.89 -11.42
C GLN A 243 27.50 -10.90 -11.21
N LEU A 244 26.50 -10.56 -10.40
CA LEU A 244 25.42 -11.48 -9.99
C LEU A 244 24.21 -11.46 -10.94
N VAL A 245 24.03 -10.37 -11.69
CA VAL A 245 22.87 -10.13 -12.53
C VAL A 245 23.35 -10.03 -13.97
N GLY A 246 23.25 -11.15 -14.71
CA GLY A 246 23.41 -11.11 -16.16
C GLY A 246 22.45 -10.08 -16.80
N PRO A 247 22.76 -9.56 -18.00
CA PRO A 247 22.17 -8.33 -18.58
C PRO A 247 20.63 -8.31 -18.74
N ASN A 248 19.94 -9.43 -18.49
CA ASN A 248 18.49 -9.58 -18.70
C ASN A 248 17.68 -9.92 -17.43
N LYS A 249 18.31 -10.06 -16.25
CA LYS A 249 17.59 -10.53 -15.04
C LYS A 249 16.75 -9.41 -14.41
N LEU A 250 17.22 -8.16 -14.37
CA LEU A 250 16.45 -7.02 -13.84
C LEU A 250 15.81 -6.22 -14.98
N LYS A 251 14.52 -5.89 -14.82
CA LYS A 251 13.76 -5.04 -15.76
C LYS A 251 13.92 -3.55 -15.46
N GLN A 252 14.05 -3.20 -14.19
CA GLN A 252 14.21 -1.82 -13.76
C GLN A 252 15.13 -1.75 -12.54
N VAL A 253 16.14 -0.89 -12.63
CA VAL A 253 17.06 -0.57 -11.54
C VAL A 253 17.29 0.93 -11.56
N THR A 254 17.09 1.61 -10.43
CA THR A 254 17.42 3.04 -10.30
C THR A 254 18.27 3.30 -9.08
N TRP A 255 19.39 3.98 -9.29
CA TRP A 255 20.32 4.44 -8.27
C TRP A 255 20.83 5.85 -8.60
N THR A 256 21.32 6.56 -7.60
CA THR A 256 22.01 7.84 -7.74
C THR A 256 23.31 7.77 -6.97
N VAL A 257 24.42 8.09 -7.63
CA VAL A 257 25.74 8.24 -7.00
C VAL A 257 25.83 9.64 -6.39
N TYR A 258 26.27 9.75 -5.14
CA TYR A 258 26.59 11.02 -4.49
C TYR A 258 28.11 11.20 -4.37
#